data_AF-A0AA36JLF9-F1
#
_entry.id   AF-A0AA36JLF9-F1
#
_cell.length_a   1.000
_cell.length_b   1.000
_cell.length_c   1.000
_cell.angle_alpha   90.00
_cell.angle_beta   90.00
_cell.angle_gamma   90.00
#
_symmetry.space_group_name_H-M   'P 1'
#
loop_
_entity.id
_entity.type
_entity.pdbx_description
1 polymer ?
#
loop_
_entity_poly.entity_id
_entity_poly.type
_entity_poly.pdbx_seq_one_letter_code
_entity_poly.pdbx_strand_id
1 'polypeptide(L)'
;MTKAVYYKLWATTANWTQRTQYGWYQVWSRMAPWAVYVAMPTAAWYSFNWWSDEWKKILTLGIYEPPSIHWDYCMTGARSDFVKYHAQYPGIPYK
;
A
#
# COMPACT_ATOMS: atom_id res chain seq x y z
N MET A 1 50.07 -16.57 -11.76
CA MET A 1 48.63 -16.28 -11.84
C MET A 1 48.30 -15.78 -13.23
N THR A 2 47.20 -16.23 -13.82
CA THR A 2 46.77 -15.81 -15.17
C THR A 2 46.20 -14.38 -15.16
N LYS A 3 46.40 -13.63 -16.25
CA LYS A 3 45.96 -12.24 -16.42
C LYS A 3 44.45 -12.05 -16.12
N ALA A 4 43.65 -13.05 -16.46
CA ALA A 4 42.21 -13.08 -16.18
C ALA A 4 41.86 -13.05 -14.69
N VAL A 5 42.65 -13.70 -13.83
CA VAL A 5 42.45 -13.70 -12.38
C VAL A 5 42.69 -12.30 -11.81
N TYR A 6 43.72 -11.61 -12.31
CA TYR A 6 44.04 -10.25 -11.90
C TYR A 6 42.93 -9.26 -12.28
N TYR A 7 42.41 -9.35 -13.51
CA TYR A 7 41.27 -8.53 -13.93
C TYR A 7 40.01 -8.80 -13.11
N LYS A 8 39.75 -10.05 -12.74
CA LYS A 8 38.60 -10.40 -11.90
C LYS A 8 38.71 -9.79 -10.50
N LEU A 9 39.89 -9.88 -9.88
CA LEU A 9 40.17 -9.25 -8.59
C LEU A 9 40.06 -7.73 -8.66
N TRP A 10 40.64 -7.10 -9.69
CA TRP A 10 40.55 -5.67 -9.88
C TRP A 10 39.10 -5.20 -10.12
N ALA A 11 38.31 -5.94 -10.90
CA ALA A 11 36.89 -5.61 -11.13
C ALA A 11 36.05 -5.67 -9.85
N THR A 12 36.41 -6.55 -8.89
CA THR A 12 35.74 -6.59 -7.58
C THR A 12 36.04 -5.36 -6.73
N THR A 13 37.22 -4.74 -6.84
CA THR A 13 37.63 -3.58 -6.04
C THR A 13 37.44 -2.23 -6.73
N ALA A 14 37.40 -2.18 -8.07
CA ALA A 14 37.42 -0.95 -8.87
C ALA A 14 36.31 0.07 -8.52
N ASN A 15 35.14 -0.38 -8.07
CA ASN A 15 34.01 0.49 -7.71
C ASN A 15 33.59 0.31 -6.24
N TRP A 16 34.51 -0.08 -5.36
CA TRP A 16 34.21 -0.32 -3.95
C TRP A 16 33.51 0.88 -3.29
N THR A 17 34.10 2.08 -3.37
CA THR A 17 33.56 3.30 -2.75
C THR A 17 32.14 3.62 -3.23
N GLN A 18 31.86 3.51 -4.54
CA GLN A 18 30.52 3.74 -5.10
C GLN A 18 29.49 2.73 -4.61
N ARG A 19 29.85 1.44 -4.53
CA ARG A 19 28.93 0.40 -4.05
C ARG A 19 28.60 0.57 -2.57
N THR A 20 29.58 0.97 -1.76
CA THR A 20 29.37 1.22 -0.33
C THR A 20 28.52 2.47 -0.09
N GLN A 21 28.67 3.52 -0.90
CA GLN A 21 27.92 4.77 -0.74
C GLN A 21 26.52 4.74 -1.38
N TYR A 22 26.37 4.14 -2.56
CA TYR A 22 25.15 4.22 -3.37
C TYR A 22 24.52 2.87 -3.70
N GLY A 23 25.07 1.76 -3.20
CA GLY A 23 24.53 0.43 -3.43
C GLY A 23 23.07 0.31 -2.99
N TRP A 24 22.71 0.93 -1.86
CA TRP A 24 21.33 0.99 -1.38
C TRP A 24 20.42 1.62 -2.43
N TYR A 25 20.77 2.80 -2.96
CA TYR A 25 19.98 3.51 -3.96
C TYR A 25 19.81 2.68 -5.24
N GLN A 26 20.85 1.98 -5.66
CA GLN A 26 20.81 1.12 -6.84
C GLN A 26 19.93 -0.13 -6.65
N VAL A 27 19.85 -0.66 -5.43
CA VAL A 27 18.91 -1.73 -5.08
C VAL A 27 17.48 -1.18 -5.03
N TRP A 28 17.28 -0.03 -4.37
CA TRP A 28 15.98 0.61 -4.27
C TRP A 28 15.40 1.01 -5.62
N SER A 29 16.21 1.53 -6.54
CA SER A 29 15.75 1.87 -7.90
C SER A 29 15.29 0.65 -8.69
N ARG A 30 15.88 -0.52 -8.46
CA ARG A 30 15.43 -1.80 -9.04
C ARG A 30 14.17 -2.35 -8.37
N MET A 31 13.98 -2.05 -7.09
CA MET A 31 12.77 -2.44 -6.33
C MET A 31 11.60 -1.47 -6.54
N ALA A 32 11.85 -0.23 -6.97
CA ALA A 32 10.82 0.80 -7.11
C ALA A 32 9.62 0.38 -7.97
N PRO A 33 9.80 -0.31 -9.13
CA PRO A 33 8.65 -0.79 -9.90
C PRO A 33 7.79 -1.78 -9.11
N TRP A 34 8.42 -2.69 -8.35
CA TRP A 34 7.72 -3.68 -7.53
C TRP A 34 6.96 -3.03 -6.37
N ALA A 35 7.50 -1.96 -5.79
CA ALA A 35 6.80 -1.20 -4.77
C ALA A 35 5.48 -0.59 -5.32
N VAL A 36 5.52 -0.04 -6.54
CA VAL A 36 4.34 0.58 -7.16
C VAL A 36 3.30 -0.45 -7.60
N TYR A 37 3.72 -1.52 -8.26
CA TYR A 37 2.77 -2.47 -8.87
C TYR A 37 2.32 -3.59 -7.94
N VAL A 38 3.10 -3.92 -6.91
CA VAL A 38 2.79 -5.03 -5.99
C VAL A 38 2.53 -4.50 -4.59
N ALA A 39 3.47 -3.76 -4.00
CA ALA A 39 3.33 -3.37 -2.59
C ALA A 39 2.15 -2.40 -2.37
N MET A 40 1.99 -1.39 -3.22
CA MET A 40 0.91 -0.39 -3.07
C MET A 40 -0.49 -1.00 -3.21
N PRO A 41 -0.83 -1.78 -4.26
CA PRO A 41 -2.14 -2.44 -4.35
C PRO A 41 -2.37 -3.45 -3.22
N THR A 42 -1.34 -4.19 -2.83
CA THR A 42 -1.44 -5.18 -1.74
C THR A 42 -1.71 -4.50 -0.40
N ALA A 43 -0.99 -3.41 -0.10
CA ALA A 43 -1.21 -2.63 1.10
C ALA A 43 -2.60 -1.97 1.10
N ALA A 44 -3.04 -1.44 -0.05
CA ALA A 44 -4.39 -0.89 -0.20
C ALA A 44 -5.45 -1.96 0.04
N TRP A 45 -5.28 -3.19 -0.46
CA TRP A 45 -6.22 -4.29 -0.25
C TRP A 45 -6.35 -4.69 1.23
N TYR A 46 -5.23 -4.92 1.91
CA TYR A 46 -5.25 -5.33 3.32
C TYR A 46 -5.71 -4.22 4.26
N SER A 47 -5.45 -2.96 3.92
CA SER A 47 -5.86 -1.81 4.73
C SER A 47 -7.22 -1.22 4.31
N PHE A 48 -7.82 -1.70 3.22
CA PHE A 48 -9.05 -1.14 2.65
C PHE A 48 -10.15 -0.99 3.69
N ASN A 49 -10.38 -2.02 4.50
CA ASN A 49 -11.45 -2.02 5.51
C ASN A 49 -11.24 -1.00 6.64
N TRP A 50 -9.99 -0.58 6.90
CA TRP A 50 -9.68 0.43 7.92
C TRP A 50 -10.06 1.84 7.43
N TRP A 51 -9.98 2.09 6.13
CA TRP A 51 -10.13 3.45 5.61
C TRP A 51 -11.56 3.98 5.81
N SER A 52 -11.68 5.31 5.92
CA SER A 52 -13.01 5.93 5.95
C SER A 52 -13.73 5.71 4.62
N ASP A 53 -15.06 5.75 4.65
CA ASP A 53 -15.87 5.53 3.43
C ASP A 53 -15.55 6.56 2.32
N GLU A 54 -15.15 7.78 2.68
CA GLU A 54 -14.73 8.81 1.73
C GLU A 54 -13.41 8.41 1.02
N TRP A 55 -12.42 7.92 1.76
CA TRP A 55 -11.17 7.43 1.19
C TRP A 55 -11.39 6.18 0.32
N LYS A 56 -12.30 5.29 0.72
CA LYS A 56 -12.71 4.14 -0.11
C LYS A 56 -13.36 4.60 -1.41
N LYS A 57 -14.23 5.62 -1.35
CA LYS A 57 -14.85 6.22 -2.54
C LYS A 57 -13.80 6.86 -3.46
N ILE A 58 -12.81 7.56 -2.92
CA ILE A 58 -11.72 8.15 -3.70
C ILE A 58 -10.88 7.05 -4.37
N LEU A 59 -10.44 6.02 -3.63
CA LEU A 59 -9.63 4.94 -4.17
C LEU A 59 -10.36 4.15 -5.27
N THR A 60 -11.67 3.94 -5.10
CA THR A 60 -12.50 3.23 -6.09
C THR A 60 -13.06 4.12 -7.19
N LEU A 61 -12.57 5.36 -7.31
CA LEU A 61 -13.03 6.34 -8.32
C LEU A 61 -14.55 6.58 -8.30
N GLY A 62 -15.16 6.48 -7.12
CA GLY A 62 -16.59 6.72 -6.90
C GLY A 62 -17.47 5.47 -6.91
N ILE A 63 -16.91 4.29 -7.20
CA ILE A 63 -17.69 3.03 -7.30
C ILE A 63 -18.12 2.51 -5.93
N TYR A 64 -17.34 2.77 -4.88
CA TYR A 64 -17.67 2.29 -3.54
C TYR A 64 -18.86 3.06 -2.95
N GLU A 65 -19.90 2.30 -2.64
CA GLU A 65 -21.03 2.74 -1.83
C GLU A 65 -20.97 2.04 -0.45
N PRO A 66 -21.17 2.77 0.65
CA PRO A 66 -21.16 2.16 1.97
C PRO A 66 -22.35 1.19 2.11
N PRO A 67 -22.15 0.01 2.72
CA PRO A 67 -23.22 -0.97 2.90
C PRO A 67 -24.35 -0.39 3.77
N SER A 68 -25.59 -0.51 3.29
CA SER A 68 -26.81 0.00 3.95
C SER A 68 -27.18 -0.76 5.23
N ILE A 69 -26.68 -1.99 5.40
CA ILE A 69 -26.87 -2.85 6.56
C ILE A 69 -25.51 -3.45 6.94
N HIS A 70 -25.13 -3.38 8.22
CA HIS A 70 -23.96 -4.09 8.74
C HIS A 70 -24.28 -4.68 10.12
N TRP A 71 -24.04 -5.99 10.26
CA TRP A 71 -24.42 -6.80 11.43
C TRP A 71 -23.45 -6.75 12.62
N ASP A 72 -22.33 -6.00 12.52
CA ASP A 72 -21.32 -5.94 13.57
C ASP A 72 -21.38 -4.60 14.31
N TYR A 73 -21.40 -4.70 15.64
CA TYR A 73 -21.41 -3.58 16.59
C TYR A 73 -20.08 -2.81 16.67
N CYS A 74 -19.05 -3.26 15.94
CA CYS A 74 -17.75 -2.60 15.87
C CYS A 74 -17.82 -1.40 14.92
N MET A 75 -18.60 -0.40 15.33
CA MET A 75 -18.70 0.91 14.70
C MET A 75 -17.42 1.70 14.99
N THR A 76 -16.32 1.37 14.32
CA THR A 76 -15.18 2.28 14.28
C THR A 76 -15.64 3.58 13.62
N GLY A 77 -15.33 4.73 14.24
CA GLY A 77 -15.78 6.08 13.85
C GLY A 77 -15.27 6.60 12.49
N ALA A 78 -14.95 5.69 11.56
CA ALA A 78 -14.51 5.96 10.19
C ALA A 78 -15.66 5.90 9.16
N ARG A 79 -16.92 5.81 9.61
CA ARG A 79 -18.10 5.80 8.72
C ARG A 79 -18.41 7.21 8.21
N SER A 80 -18.88 7.31 6.97
CA SER A 80 -19.38 8.56 6.37
C SER A 80 -20.73 9.00 6.93
N ASP A 81 -21.04 10.28 6.81
CA ASP A 81 -22.35 10.86 7.15
C ASP A 81 -23.53 10.18 6.42
N PHE A 82 -23.28 9.55 5.26
CA PHE A 82 -24.30 8.77 4.54
C PHE A 82 -24.87 7.63 5.40
N VAL A 83 -24.01 6.94 6.16
CA VAL A 83 -24.43 5.83 7.04
C VAL A 83 -25.19 6.36 8.26
N LYS A 84 -24.93 7.61 8.67
CA LYS A 84 -25.63 8.26 9.80
C LYS A 84 -27.04 8.67 9.41
N TYR A 85 -27.25 9.19 8.20
CA TYR A 85 -28.53 9.78 7.80
C TYR A 85 -29.38 8.89 6.88
N HIS A 86 -28.80 7.88 6.22
CA HIS A 86 -29.49 7.12 5.16
C HIS A 86 -29.45 5.59 5.34
N ALA A 87 -28.70 5.05 6.30
CA ALA A 87 -28.72 3.61 6.57
C ALA A 87 -29.97 3.21 7.36
N GLN A 88 -30.65 2.16 6.90
CA GLN A 88 -31.80 1.57 7.59
C GLN A 88 -31.31 0.43 8.48
N TYR A 89 -31.27 0.64 9.79
CA TYR A 89 -30.89 -0.40 10.75
C TYR A 89 -32.10 -1.26 11.11
N PRO A 90 -32.07 -2.59 10.94
CA PRO A 90 -33.07 -3.46 11.52
C PRO A 90 -32.93 -3.42 13.05
N GLY A 91 -33.85 -2.73 13.72
CA GLY A 91 -33.97 -2.78 15.18
C GLY A 91 -33.74 -1.47 15.94
N ILE A 92 -33.62 -0.31 15.27
CA ILE A 92 -33.64 0.96 16.00
C ILE A 92 -34.77 1.89 15.53
N PRO A 93 -35.73 2.24 16.42
CA PRO A 93 -36.85 3.06 16.05
C PRO A 93 -36.43 4.53 16.13
N TYR A 94 -36.05 5.11 15.00
CA TYR A 94 -36.01 6.57 14.90
C TYR A 94 -36.75 7.01 13.65
N LYS A 95 -37.93 7.56 13.89
CA LYS A 95 -38.38 8.77 13.20
C LYS A 95 -37.62 9.96 13.81
#